data_AF-A0A926S7M7-F1
#
_entry.id   AF-A0A926S7M7-F1
#
_cell.length_a   1.000
_cell.length_b   1.000
_cell.length_c   1.000
_cell.angle_alpha   90.00
_cell.angle_beta   90.00
_cell.angle_gamma   90.00
#
_symmetry.space_group_name_H-M   'P 1'
#
loop_
_entity.id
_entity.type
_entity.pdbx_description
1 polymer ?
#
loop_
_entity_poly.entity_id
_entity_poly.type
_entity_poly.pdbx_seq_one_letter_code
_entity_poly.pdbx_strand_id
1 'polypeptide(L)'
;RLHTFLPRSIPSTKIDIGPFLSTSNTEQSYRIAPERGGPSHNYNKNMQLASSGINAPIPPASWRSGFSFDIPLQFNGSTAIYLAPAGQTTKVAITSDWPHPGFTGAFLPETRDITDGGFTAEWVIPYLARGLPKFLETTILPLQSTMMGVKFVEPVDFYQTISRSLKYAIGFFSLTFMAVFMLEMGSSWQFHWIQYGLVGLALVVFYVMLLALAEHIGYTRAYLAAACAATALNAAYVGSSLKSWMAGAVMLTVLASIYAVLYALMREQDYALLIGSIIAFVALAITMFATQRIDWSGQRQKAADPRSAAA
;
A
#
# COMPACT_ATOMS: atom_id res chain seq x y z
N ARG A 1 -25.51 -1.49 -18.48
CA ARG A 1 -24.44 -2.28 -19.15
C ARG A 1 -23.13 -1.96 -18.45
N LEU A 2 -22.84 -2.68 -17.38
CA LEU A 2 -21.57 -2.62 -16.65
C LEU A 2 -20.67 -3.68 -17.27
N HIS A 3 -19.62 -3.25 -17.98
CA HIS A 3 -18.56 -4.14 -18.42
C HIS A 3 -17.47 -4.11 -17.36
N THR A 4 -17.55 -5.03 -16.41
CA THR A 4 -16.47 -5.31 -15.46
C THR A 4 -15.43 -6.14 -16.21
N PHE A 5 -14.35 -5.50 -16.65
CA PHE A 5 -13.15 -6.19 -17.11
C PHE A 5 -12.32 -6.56 -15.87
N LEU A 6 -12.55 -7.76 -15.35
CA LEU A 6 -11.60 -8.44 -14.48
C LEU A 6 -10.73 -9.38 -15.33
N PRO A 7 -9.43 -9.55 -14.99
CA PRO A 7 -8.52 -10.34 -15.77
C PRO A 7 -9.03 -11.78 -15.91
N ARG A 8 -9.06 -12.22 -17.18
CA ARG A 8 -9.32 -13.60 -17.57
C ARG A 8 -8.15 -14.48 -17.13
N SER A 9 -8.51 -15.64 -16.57
CA SER A 9 -7.71 -16.87 -16.42
C SER A 9 -6.45 -16.79 -15.56
N ILE A 10 -6.46 -17.52 -14.44
CA ILE A 10 -5.26 -17.90 -13.68
C ILE A 10 -5.27 -19.42 -13.54
N PRO A 11 -4.11 -20.09 -13.66
CA PRO A 11 -4.01 -21.50 -14.04
C PRO A 11 -4.34 -22.45 -12.89
N SER A 12 -4.69 -23.68 -13.26
CA SER A 12 -4.74 -24.87 -12.41
C SER A 12 -3.59 -24.89 -11.39
N THR A 13 -3.90 -24.60 -10.13
CA THR A 13 -2.94 -24.79 -9.04
C THR A 13 -2.96 -26.26 -8.68
N LYS A 14 -1.97 -27.02 -9.17
CA LYS A 14 -1.78 -28.41 -8.78
C LYS A 14 -1.16 -28.44 -7.39
N ILE A 15 -1.99 -28.61 -6.36
CA ILE A 15 -1.50 -28.75 -4.99
C ILE A 15 -1.26 -30.25 -4.73
N ASP A 16 -0.03 -30.71 -4.92
CA ASP A 16 0.39 -32.06 -4.50
C ASP A 16 0.56 -32.11 -2.97
N ILE A 17 -0.56 -32.22 -2.24
CA ILE A 17 -0.53 -32.49 -0.80
C ILE A 17 -0.39 -34.00 -0.60
N GLY A 18 0.68 -34.45 0.03
CA GLY A 18 0.85 -35.86 0.39
C GLY A 18 -0.30 -36.36 1.29
N PRO A 19 -0.65 -37.66 1.23
CA PRO A 19 -1.71 -38.26 2.05
C PRO A 19 -1.56 -37.95 3.53
N PHE A 20 -2.63 -37.46 4.18
CA PHE A 20 -2.74 -37.46 5.63
C PHE A 20 -3.66 -38.61 6.08
N LEU A 21 -3.13 -39.52 6.89
CA LEU A 21 -3.87 -40.69 7.40
C LEU A 21 -4.52 -40.35 8.73
N SER A 22 -5.86 -40.30 8.74
CA SER A 22 -6.68 -40.32 9.96
C SER A 22 -7.43 -41.64 9.98
N THR A 23 -7.11 -42.51 10.94
CA THR A 23 -7.84 -43.78 11.09
C THR A 23 -9.12 -43.53 11.88
N SER A 24 -10.25 -43.43 11.19
CA SER A 24 -11.57 -43.64 11.80
C SER A 24 -12.06 -45.03 11.38
N ASN A 25 -12.00 -46.00 12.28
CA ASN A 25 -12.92 -47.13 12.19
C ASN A 25 -13.19 -47.72 13.58
N THR A 26 -14.39 -47.46 14.06
CA THR A 26 -15.19 -48.43 14.81
C THR A 26 -15.21 -49.75 14.04
N GLU A 27 -14.94 -50.84 14.75
CA GLU A 27 -15.04 -52.25 14.30
C GLU A 27 -14.01 -52.76 13.28
N GLN A 28 -12.73 -52.80 13.66
CA GLN A 28 -11.94 -54.04 13.66
C GLN A 28 -10.53 -53.76 14.18
N SER A 29 -10.16 -54.46 15.24
CA SER A 29 -8.89 -54.35 15.94
C SER A 29 -7.79 -55.10 15.19
N TYR A 30 -6.84 -54.38 14.59
CA TYR A 30 -5.51 -54.94 14.32
C TYR A 30 -4.59 -54.61 15.49
N ARG A 31 -4.33 -55.62 16.33
CA ARG A 31 -3.31 -55.55 17.38
C ARG A 31 -1.93 -55.52 16.73
N ILE A 32 -1.22 -54.40 16.86
CA ILE A 32 0.25 -54.47 16.98
C ILE A 32 0.54 -54.20 18.45
N ALA A 33 0.68 -55.29 19.21
CA ALA A 33 1.17 -55.24 20.57
C ALA A 33 2.71 -55.27 20.53
N PRO A 34 3.42 -54.28 21.08
CA PRO A 34 4.64 -54.60 21.83
C PRO A 34 4.21 -55.25 23.15
N GLU A 35 4.93 -56.30 23.55
CA GLU A 35 4.70 -57.04 24.77
C GLU A 35 4.60 -56.14 26.03
N ARG A 36 3.86 -56.66 27.02
CA ARG A 36 3.66 -56.20 28.41
C ARG A 36 2.60 -55.12 28.67
N GLY A 37 1.38 -55.61 28.86
CA GLY A 37 0.56 -55.35 30.06
C GLY A 37 0.37 -53.89 30.49
N GLY A 38 -0.55 -53.19 29.85
CA GLY A 38 -1.14 -51.94 30.35
C GLY A 38 -2.66 -51.94 30.15
N PRO A 39 -3.44 -51.31 31.04
CA PRO A 39 -4.90 -51.44 31.06
C PRO A 39 -5.54 -50.82 29.81
N SER A 40 -6.42 -51.60 29.19
CA SER A 40 -7.24 -51.25 28.03
C SER A 40 -8.16 -50.06 28.33
N HIS A 41 -7.86 -48.89 27.76
CA HIS A 41 -8.76 -47.75 27.74
C HIS A 41 -9.71 -47.84 26.54
N ASN A 42 -11.02 -47.78 26.80
CA ASN A 42 -12.06 -47.70 25.78
C ASN A 42 -12.06 -46.31 25.14
N TYR A 43 -11.51 -46.18 23.94
CA TYR A 43 -11.53 -44.94 23.17
C TYR A 43 -12.71 -44.90 22.21
N ASN A 44 -13.87 -44.52 22.73
CA ASN A 44 -14.98 -44.07 21.89
C ASN A 44 -14.88 -42.54 21.79
N LYS A 45 -14.00 -42.02 20.94
CA LYS A 45 -13.81 -40.58 20.75
C LYS A 45 -13.77 -40.25 19.27
N ASN A 46 -14.91 -39.74 18.78
CA ASN A 46 -15.08 -39.19 17.44
C ASN A 46 -14.02 -38.10 17.22
N MET A 47 -13.04 -38.41 16.37
CA MET A 47 -12.00 -37.47 15.95
C MET A 47 -12.66 -36.40 15.08
N GLN A 48 -12.91 -35.22 15.65
CA GLN A 48 -13.35 -34.05 14.90
C GLN A 48 -12.16 -33.55 14.08
N LEU A 49 -12.07 -33.94 12.81
CA LEU A 49 -11.34 -33.15 11.82
C LEU A 49 -11.93 -31.73 11.86
N ALA A 50 -11.08 -30.72 11.70
CA ALA A 50 -11.37 -29.29 11.84
C ALA A 50 -12.86 -28.92 11.62
N SER A 51 -13.41 -28.11 12.53
CA SER A 51 -14.84 -27.78 12.66
C SER A 51 -15.53 -27.19 11.41
N SER A 52 -14.78 -26.95 10.34
CA SER A 52 -15.26 -26.62 8.99
C SER A 52 -14.17 -26.94 7.95
N GLY A 53 -14.57 -27.36 6.75
CA GLY A 53 -13.64 -27.62 5.66
C GLY A 53 -14.16 -28.62 4.62
N ILE A 54 -13.40 -28.78 3.54
CA ILE A 54 -13.63 -29.83 2.54
C ILE A 54 -12.79 -31.04 2.94
N ASN A 55 -13.43 -32.18 3.18
CA ASN A 55 -12.77 -33.43 3.53
C ASN A 55 -13.32 -34.58 2.70
N ALA A 56 -12.45 -35.46 2.22
CA ALA A 56 -12.80 -36.68 1.50
C ALA A 56 -12.12 -37.89 2.15
N PRO A 57 -12.85 -38.97 2.46
CA PRO A 57 -12.24 -40.19 2.98
C PRO A 57 -11.41 -40.87 1.89
N ILE A 58 -10.21 -41.34 2.26
CA ILE A 58 -9.27 -41.99 1.36
C ILE A 58 -9.27 -43.50 1.65
N PRO A 59 -9.53 -44.39 0.66
CA PRO A 59 -9.56 -45.84 0.88
C PRO A 59 -8.22 -46.39 1.40
N PRO A 60 -8.22 -47.31 2.39
CA PRO A 60 -6.99 -47.88 2.96
C PRO A 60 -6.02 -48.50 1.94
N ALA A 61 -6.54 -49.05 0.85
CA ALA A 61 -5.73 -49.61 -0.23
C ALA A 61 -4.81 -48.56 -0.89
N SER A 62 -5.25 -47.29 -0.95
CA SER A 62 -4.50 -46.19 -1.56
C SER A 62 -3.46 -45.55 -0.63
N TRP A 63 -3.45 -45.90 0.66
CA TRP A 63 -2.52 -45.33 1.65
C TRP A 63 -1.06 -45.71 1.38
N ARG A 64 -0.83 -46.90 0.81
CA ARG A 64 0.52 -47.43 0.55
C ARG A 64 1.00 -47.16 -0.88
N SER A 65 0.08 -47.08 -1.84
CA SER A 65 0.40 -46.82 -3.24
C SER A 65 0.55 -45.32 -3.56
N GLY A 66 0.13 -44.45 -2.65
CA GLY A 66 -0.05 -43.03 -2.94
C GLY A 66 -1.30 -42.77 -3.79
N PHE A 67 -1.66 -41.50 -3.92
CA PHE A 67 -2.73 -41.03 -4.78
C PHE A 67 -2.42 -39.59 -5.23
N SER A 68 -3.07 -39.17 -6.31
CA SER A 68 -3.07 -37.78 -6.79
C SER A 68 -4.49 -37.25 -6.78
N PHE A 69 -4.65 -35.95 -6.54
CA PHE A 69 -5.94 -35.29 -6.59
C PHE A 69 -5.78 -33.90 -7.21
N ASP A 70 -6.88 -33.37 -7.74
CA ASP A 70 -6.98 -32.00 -8.24
C ASP A 70 -8.29 -31.42 -7.74
N ILE A 71 -8.24 -30.20 -7.20
CA ILE A 71 -9.41 -29.50 -6.67
C ILE A 71 -9.38 -28.07 -7.20
N PRO A 72 -10.26 -27.70 -8.13
CA PRO A 72 -10.42 -26.31 -8.55
C PRO A 72 -11.14 -25.54 -7.44
N LEU A 73 -10.44 -24.58 -6.83
CA LEU A 73 -10.99 -23.69 -5.81
C LEU A 73 -11.11 -22.28 -6.37
N GLN A 74 -12.26 -21.63 -6.14
CA GLN A 74 -12.45 -20.22 -6.43
C GLN A 74 -12.55 -19.47 -5.11
N PHE A 75 -11.66 -18.51 -4.91
CA PHE A 75 -11.63 -17.66 -3.72
C PHE A 75 -11.97 -16.23 -4.14
N ASN A 76 -12.85 -15.57 -3.37
CA ASN A 76 -13.12 -14.14 -3.52
C ASN A 76 -12.48 -13.40 -2.34
N GLY A 77 -11.53 -12.50 -2.63
CA GLY A 77 -10.92 -11.64 -1.61
C GLY A 77 -9.93 -12.33 -0.65
N SER A 78 -9.28 -13.43 -1.07
CA SER A 78 -8.27 -14.11 -0.25
C SER A 78 -6.98 -13.29 -0.19
N THR A 79 -6.65 -12.79 1.00
CA THR A 79 -5.41 -12.04 1.26
C THR A 79 -4.19 -12.94 1.46
N ALA A 80 -4.40 -14.22 1.76
CA ALA A 80 -3.34 -15.17 2.02
C ALA A 80 -3.77 -16.63 1.78
N ILE A 81 -2.80 -17.46 1.41
CA ILE A 81 -2.91 -18.93 1.39
C ILE A 81 -1.89 -19.49 2.37
N TYR A 82 -2.33 -20.39 3.25
CA TYR A 82 -1.47 -21.11 4.18
C TYR A 82 -1.61 -22.61 3.98
N LEU A 83 -0.49 -23.31 4.10
CA LEU A 83 -0.37 -24.75 3.95
C LEU A 83 0.34 -25.31 5.17
N ALA A 84 -0.23 -26.37 5.73
CA ALA A 84 0.36 -27.09 6.84
C ALA A 84 1.16 -28.29 6.32
N PRO A 85 2.44 -28.44 6.69
CA PRO A 85 3.26 -29.57 6.25
C PRO A 85 2.88 -30.83 7.05
N ALA A 86 1.81 -31.53 6.63
CA ALA A 86 1.30 -32.70 7.33
C ALA A 86 2.02 -34.02 6.95
N GLY A 87 2.77 -34.05 5.84
CA GLY A 87 3.47 -35.24 5.34
C GLY A 87 4.79 -35.53 6.08
N GLN A 88 5.40 -36.70 5.82
CA GLN A 88 6.78 -36.96 6.27
C GLN A 88 7.78 -36.05 5.55
N THR A 89 7.55 -35.77 4.27
CA THR A 89 8.22 -34.69 3.54
C THR A 89 7.15 -33.99 2.75
N THR A 90 6.97 -32.70 2.99
CA THR A 90 5.99 -31.90 2.26
C THR A 90 6.74 -31.03 1.27
N LYS A 91 6.45 -31.26 -0.02
CA LYS A 91 6.89 -30.39 -1.11
C LYS A 91 5.71 -29.58 -1.57
N VAL A 92 5.90 -28.29 -1.76
CA VAL A 92 4.87 -27.38 -2.25
C VAL A 92 5.49 -26.50 -3.31
N ALA A 93 4.82 -26.39 -4.45
CA ALA A 93 5.12 -25.38 -5.46
C ALA A 93 3.88 -24.50 -5.64
N ILE A 94 4.08 -23.18 -5.63
CA ILE A 94 3.03 -22.20 -5.88
C ILE A 94 3.44 -21.37 -7.09
N THR A 95 2.51 -21.18 -8.01
CA THR A 95 2.64 -20.28 -9.15
C THR A 95 1.45 -19.34 -9.15
N SER A 96 1.71 -18.05 -9.32
CA SER A 96 0.68 -17.01 -9.38
C SER A 96 1.11 -15.93 -10.36
N ASP A 97 0.14 -15.32 -11.01
CA ASP A 97 0.28 -14.12 -11.85
C ASP A 97 0.35 -12.81 -11.04
N TRP A 98 0.31 -12.89 -9.71
CA TRP A 98 0.40 -11.73 -8.83
C TRP A 98 1.86 -11.28 -8.66
N PRO A 99 2.24 -10.02 -8.91
CA PRO A 99 3.65 -9.61 -8.89
C PRO A 99 4.23 -9.32 -7.49
N HIS A 100 3.40 -9.27 -6.44
CA HIS A 100 3.82 -8.83 -5.11
C HIS A 100 3.51 -9.85 -4.00
N PRO A 101 4.23 -10.98 -3.93
CA PRO A 101 4.07 -11.97 -2.87
C PRO A 101 4.69 -11.52 -1.54
N GLY A 102 3.98 -11.75 -0.45
CA GLY A 102 4.49 -11.68 0.92
C GLY A 102 4.66 -13.08 1.51
N PHE A 103 5.89 -13.60 1.58
CA PHE A 103 6.15 -14.91 2.19
C PHE A 103 6.12 -14.84 3.72
N THR A 104 5.42 -15.76 4.36
CA THR A 104 5.14 -15.74 5.80
C THR A 104 5.02 -17.15 6.38
N GLY A 105 4.99 -17.27 7.71
CA GLY A 105 4.83 -18.52 8.43
C GLY A 105 6.15 -19.01 9.03
N ALA A 106 6.18 -20.27 9.45
CA ALA A 106 7.35 -20.89 10.06
C ALA A 106 8.46 -21.23 9.05
N PHE A 107 8.11 -21.39 7.77
CA PHE A 107 9.05 -21.69 6.70
C PHE A 107 8.89 -20.74 5.52
N LEU A 108 10.02 -20.15 5.11
CA LEU A 108 10.13 -19.38 3.88
C LEU A 108 10.44 -20.32 2.70
N PRO A 109 10.11 -19.93 1.45
CA PRO A 109 10.42 -20.74 0.29
C PRO A 109 11.94 -20.90 0.13
N GLU A 110 12.35 -22.09 -0.31
CA GLU A 110 13.74 -22.42 -0.62
C GLU A 110 14.17 -21.76 -1.94
N THR A 111 13.30 -21.81 -2.94
CA THR A 111 13.47 -21.11 -4.22
C THR A 111 12.29 -20.18 -4.45
N ARG A 112 12.57 -18.97 -4.96
CA ARG A 112 11.56 -18.00 -5.37
C ARG A 112 12.05 -17.20 -6.56
N ASP A 113 11.15 -16.99 -7.51
CA ASP A 113 11.32 -16.08 -8.64
C ASP A 113 10.12 -15.13 -8.67
N ILE A 114 10.39 -13.83 -8.74
CA ILE A 114 9.37 -12.77 -8.68
C ILE A 114 9.61 -11.85 -9.86
N THR A 115 8.58 -11.68 -10.68
CA THR A 115 8.59 -10.87 -11.90
C THR A 115 7.37 -9.94 -11.92
N ASP A 116 7.38 -8.94 -12.80
CA ASP A 116 6.22 -8.06 -13.01
C ASP A 116 4.96 -8.81 -13.49
N GLY A 117 5.12 -10.03 -14.02
CA GLY A 117 4.01 -10.88 -14.48
C GLY A 117 3.56 -11.94 -13.48
N GLY A 118 4.16 -12.02 -12.29
CA GLY A 118 3.83 -13.04 -11.29
C GLY A 118 5.01 -13.56 -10.48
N PHE A 119 4.77 -14.59 -9.68
CA PHE A 119 5.81 -15.29 -8.92
C PHE A 119 5.67 -16.81 -8.99
N THR A 120 6.82 -17.48 -8.81
CA THR A 120 6.91 -18.91 -8.51
C THR A 120 7.68 -19.10 -7.21
N ALA A 121 7.21 -19.98 -6.34
CA ALA A 121 7.88 -20.27 -5.08
C ALA A 121 7.76 -21.76 -4.72
N GLU A 122 8.85 -22.33 -4.20
CA GLU A 122 8.90 -23.73 -3.79
C GLU A 122 9.36 -23.88 -2.34
N TRP A 123 8.75 -24.84 -1.65
CA TRP A 123 9.11 -25.24 -0.30
C TRP A 123 9.37 -26.73 -0.24
N VAL A 124 10.37 -27.13 0.54
CA VAL A 124 10.60 -28.52 0.92
C VAL A 124 10.74 -28.58 2.44
N ILE A 125 9.75 -29.17 3.11
CA ILE A 125 9.73 -29.34 4.56
C ILE A 125 10.01 -30.81 4.87
N PRO A 126 11.23 -31.17 5.31
CA PRO A 126 11.56 -32.53 5.70
C PRO A 126 10.95 -32.89 7.06
N TYR A 127 10.88 -34.19 7.35
CA TYR A 127 10.28 -34.76 8.56
C TYR A 127 10.80 -34.11 9.85
N LEU A 128 12.11 -33.85 9.91
CA LEU A 128 12.79 -33.28 11.06
C LEU A 128 12.39 -31.81 11.30
N ALA A 129 12.19 -31.04 10.23
CA ALA A 129 11.84 -29.61 10.33
C ALA A 129 10.39 -29.41 10.78
N ARG A 130 9.49 -30.36 10.46
CA ARG A 130 8.07 -30.32 10.81
C ARG A 130 7.80 -30.35 12.32
N GLY A 131 8.72 -30.88 13.13
CA GLY A 131 8.55 -30.91 14.60
C GLY A 131 7.38 -31.78 15.11
N LEU A 132 6.82 -32.66 14.27
CA LEU A 132 5.76 -33.60 14.68
C LEU A 132 6.32 -35.02 14.85
N PRO A 133 6.09 -35.68 16.00
CA PRO A 133 6.53 -37.04 16.23
C PRO A 133 5.81 -38.03 15.30
N LYS A 134 6.40 -39.22 15.14
CA LYS A 134 5.89 -40.28 14.26
C LYS A 134 4.50 -40.79 14.66
N PHE A 135 4.21 -40.75 15.96
CA PHE A 135 2.93 -41.13 16.53
C PHE A 135 2.43 -39.97 17.39
N LEU A 136 1.18 -39.59 17.17
CA LEU A 136 0.50 -38.52 17.88
C LEU A 136 -0.87 -39.04 18.27
N GLU A 137 -1.13 -39.14 19.58
CA GLU A 137 -2.45 -39.44 20.11
C GLU A 137 -3.10 -38.12 20.52
N THR A 138 -3.73 -37.45 19.56
CA THR A 138 -4.37 -36.14 19.76
C THR A 138 -5.69 -36.07 19.01
N THR A 139 -6.64 -35.31 19.54
CA THR A 139 -7.90 -34.98 18.85
C THR A 139 -7.71 -33.85 17.83
N ILE A 140 -6.69 -33.00 18.01
CA ILE A 140 -6.39 -31.85 17.14
C ILE A 140 -4.91 -31.88 16.75
N LEU A 141 -4.62 -31.76 15.45
CA LEU A 141 -3.25 -31.71 14.96
C LEU A 141 -2.62 -30.33 15.24
N PRO A 142 -1.46 -30.27 15.91
CA PRO A 142 -0.80 -29.01 16.24
C PRO A 142 0.01 -28.48 15.05
N LEU A 143 -0.63 -28.27 13.90
CA LEU A 143 0.01 -27.84 12.66
C LEU A 143 0.03 -26.32 12.45
N GLN A 144 -0.73 -25.58 13.25
CA GLN A 144 -0.94 -24.13 13.10
C GLN A 144 0.35 -23.33 13.25
N SER A 145 1.21 -23.69 14.20
CA SER A 145 2.50 -23.03 14.44
C SER A 145 3.56 -23.35 13.37
N THR A 146 3.29 -24.34 12.51
CA THR A 146 4.24 -24.90 11.54
C THR A 146 3.78 -24.60 10.11
N MET A 147 2.80 -23.73 9.94
CA MET A 147 2.26 -23.35 8.63
C MET A 147 3.27 -22.52 7.83
N MET A 148 3.27 -22.75 6.53
CA MET A 148 3.92 -21.93 5.51
C MET A 148 2.84 -21.19 4.73
N GLY A 149 3.11 -19.98 4.26
CA GLY A 149 2.11 -19.24 3.52
C GLY A 149 2.63 -18.14 2.63
N VAL A 150 1.74 -17.72 1.74
CA VAL A 150 1.92 -16.59 0.85
C VAL A 150 0.77 -15.62 1.05
N LYS A 151 1.10 -14.35 1.27
CA LYS A 151 0.16 -13.23 1.27
C LYS A 151 0.19 -12.56 -0.09
N PHE A 152 -0.98 -12.24 -0.62
CA PHE A 152 -1.14 -11.46 -1.84
C PHE A 152 -1.28 -10.00 -1.41
N VAL A 153 -0.14 -9.31 -1.37
CA VAL A 153 -0.08 -7.93 -0.89
C VAL A 153 -0.55 -7.03 -2.02
N GLU A 154 -1.64 -6.31 -1.82
CA GLU A 154 -2.04 -5.21 -2.71
C GLU A 154 -0.96 -4.13 -2.71
N PRO A 155 -0.61 -3.53 -3.87
CA PRO A 155 0.29 -2.40 -3.90
C PRO A 155 -0.41 -1.19 -3.25
N VAL A 156 -0.26 -1.06 -1.93
CA VAL A 156 -0.70 0.07 -1.09
C VAL A 156 0.17 1.32 -1.34
N ASP A 157 1.01 1.32 -2.37
CA ASP A 157 2.09 2.28 -2.53
C ASP A 157 1.53 3.70 -2.78
N PHE A 158 0.43 3.84 -3.53
CA PHE A 158 -0.14 5.17 -3.79
C PHE A 158 -0.80 5.80 -2.55
N TYR A 159 -1.50 5.04 -1.71
CA TYR A 159 -2.04 5.56 -0.45
C TYR A 159 -0.93 5.97 0.52
N GLN A 160 0.14 5.16 0.63
CA GLN A 160 1.28 5.48 1.48
C GLN A 160 2.06 6.69 0.96
N THR A 161 2.25 6.78 -0.35
CA THR A 161 2.92 7.91 -1.01
C THR A 161 2.13 9.20 -0.82
N ILE A 162 0.81 9.18 -1.04
CA ILE A 162 -0.06 10.33 -0.82
C ILE A 162 -0.09 10.72 0.67
N SER A 163 -0.23 9.75 1.58
CA SER A 163 -0.18 10.00 3.04
C SER A 163 1.14 10.63 3.47
N ARG A 164 2.27 10.19 2.91
CA ARG A 164 3.59 10.79 3.16
C ARG A 164 3.62 12.24 2.66
N SER A 165 3.11 12.52 1.46
CA SER A 165 3.06 13.87 0.90
C SER A 165 2.19 14.83 1.73
N LEU A 166 1.07 14.34 2.28
CA LEU A 166 0.17 15.12 3.12
C LEU A 166 0.84 15.65 4.39
N LYS A 167 1.81 14.92 4.95
CA LYS A 167 2.60 15.41 6.10
C LYS A 167 3.40 16.68 5.75
N TYR A 168 3.76 16.85 4.50
CA TYR A 168 4.49 18.02 3.99
C TYR A 168 3.58 19.10 3.40
N ALA A 169 2.25 18.88 3.37
CA ALA A 169 1.30 19.79 2.75
C ALA A 169 1.30 21.18 3.39
N ILE A 170 1.64 21.30 4.66
CA ILE A 170 1.69 22.61 5.34
C ILE A 170 2.74 23.52 4.72
N GLY A 171 3.94 23.01 4.42
CA GLY A 171 4.99 23.78 3.76
C GLY A 171 4.59 24.15 2.32
N PHE A 172 3.98 23.21 1.61
CA PHE A 172 3.42 23.43 0.27
C PHE A 172 2.40 24.59 0.26
N PHE A 173 1.48 24.61 1.23
CA PHE A 173 0.48 25.66 1.36
C PHE A 173 1.14 26.99 1.72
N SER A 174 2.07 27.00 2.68
CA SER A 174 2.79 28.22 3.08
C SER A 174 3.56 28.85 1.92
N LEU A 175 4.28 28.06 1.13
CA LEU A 175 5.00 28.53 -0.06
C LEU A 175 4.05 29.13 -1.11
N THR A 176 2.92 28.47 -1.34
CA THR A 176 1.92 28.95 -2.29
C THR A 176 1.29 30.26 -1.83
N PHE A 177 0.90 30.35 -0.55
CA PHE A 177 0.36 31.59 0.01
C PHE A 177 1.38 32.71 0.06
N MET A 178 2.65 32.41 0.34
CA MET A 178 3.74 33.38 0.25
C MET A 178 3.84 33.96 -1.17
N ALA A 179 3.73 33.12 -2.20
CA ALA A 179 3.77 33.59 -3.58
C ALA A 179 2.59 34.52 -3.92
N VAL A 180 1.38 34.17 -3.49
CA VAL A 180 0.19 35.04 -3.65
C VAL A 180 0.39 36.36 -2.91
N PHE A 181 0.89 36.31 -1.67
CA PHE A 181 1.17 37.51 -0.87
C PHE A 181 2.22 38.43 -1.51
N MET A 182 3.31 37.87 -2.04
CA MET A 182 4.32 38.64 -2.79
C MET A 182 3.73 39.30 -4.04
N LEU A 183 2.83 38.61 -4.75
CA LEU A 183 2.14 39.16 -5.93
C LEU A 183 1.13 40.26 -5.56
N GLU A 184 0.41 40.10 -4.44
CA GLU A 184 -0.50 41.13 -3.92
C GLU A 184 0.27 42.40 -3.55
N MET A 185 1.40 42.25 -2.86
CA MET A 185 2.22 43.37 -2.40
C MET A 185 2.76 44.24 -3.55
N GLY A 186 3.01 43.64 -4.72
CA GLY A 186 3.41 44.34 -5.94
C GLY A 186 2.24 44.86 -6.79
N SER A 187 1.00 44.53 -6.44
CA SER A 187 -0.20 44.88 -7.19
C SER A 187 -0.91 46.08 -6.55
N SER A 188 -1.59 46.88 -7.38
CA SER A 188 -2.48 47.95 -6.89
C SER A 188 -3.85 47.43 -6.42
N TRP A 189 -4.11 46.13 -6.57
CA TRP A 189 -5.38 45.49 -6.25
C TRP A 189 -5.25 44.64 -4.98
N GLN A 190 -6.16 44.84 -4.03
CA GLN A 190 -6.23 44.08 -2.78
C GLN A 190 -6.86 42.71 -3.03
N PHE A 191 -6.23 41.66 -2.51
CA PHE A 191 -6.72 40.30 -2.61
C PHE A 191 -7.65 40.01 -1.43
N HIS A 192 -8.93 39.75 -1.70
CA HIS A 192 -9.92 39.59 -0.64
C HIS A 192 -9.68 38.28 0.13
N TRP A 193 -9.93 38.27 1.44
CA TRP A 193 -9.74 37.09 2.31
C TRP A 193 -10.45 35.82 1.80
N ILE A 194 -11.62 35.95 1.17
CA ILE A 194 -12.34 34.81 0.55
C ILE A 194 -11.52 34.17 -0.58
N GLN A 195 -10.76 34.97 -1.33
CA GLN A 195 -9.97 34.52 -2.47
C GLN A 195 -8.76 33.71 -1.99
N TYR A 196 -8.16 34.09 -0.87
CA TYR A 196 -7.16 33.26 -0.18
C TYR A 196 -7.75 31.90 0.22
N GLY A 197 -8.98 31.91 0.75
CA GLY A 197 -9.72 30.68 1.06
C GLY A 197 -9.93 29.78 -0.16
N LEU A 198 -10.29 30.36 -1.31
CA LEU A 198 -10.51 29.62 -2.56
C LEU A 198 -9.22 29.03 -3.13
N VAL A 199 -8.10 29.77 -3.08
CA VAL A 199 -6.78 29.23 -3.46
C VAL A 199 -6.42 28.05 -2.55
N GLY A 200 -6.57 28.20 -1.24
CA GLY A 200 -6.33 27.10 -0.29
C GLY A 200 -7.22 25.88 -0.55
N LEU A 201 -8.50 26.09 -0.83
CA LEU A 201 -9.44 25.03 -1.17
C LEU A 201 -8.99 24.29 -2.45
N ALA A 202 -8.52 25.01 -3.46
CA ALA A 202 -7.99 24.39 -4.68
C ALA A 202 -6.77 23.51 -4.39
N LEU A 203 -5.89 23.91 -3.46
CA LEU A 203 -4.76 23.07 -3.03
C LEU A 203 -5.20 21.79 -2.29
N VAL A 204 -6.30 21.84 -1.54
CA VAL A 204 -6.88 20.65 -0.91
C VAL A 204 -7.53 19.74 -1.96
N VAL A 205 -8.28 20.31 -2.90
CA VAL A 205 -8.93 19.56 -3.99
C VAL A 205 -7.90 18.84 -4.85
N PHE A 206 -6.70 19.40 -5.04
CA PHE A 206 -5.58 18.70 -5.69
C PHE A 206 -5.31 17.32 -5.05
N TYR A 207 -5.23 17.22 -3.72
CA TYR A 207 -4.94 15.94 -3.05
C TYR A 207 -6.09 14.94 -3.18
N VAL A 208 -7.33 15.40 -3.09
CA VAL A 208 -8.52 14.56 -3.27
C VAL A 208 -8.59 14.05 -4.70
N MET A 209 -8.34 14.92 -5.67
CA MET A 209 -8.31 14.58 -7.09
C MET A 209 -7.16 13.62 -7.40
N LEU A 210 -5.97 13.85 -6.86
CA LEU A 210 -4.82 12.95 -7.00
C LEU A 210 -5.17 11.54 -6.51
N LEU A 211 -5.79 11.42 -5.33
CA LEU A 211 -6.18 10.14 -4.77
C LEU A 211 -7.20 9.42 -5.66
N ALA A 212 -8.28 10.09 -6.04
CA ALA A 212 -9.34 9.51 -6.87
C ALA A 212 -8.84 9.09 -8.26
N LEU A 213 -7.97 9.89 -8.90
CA LEU A 213 -7.43 9.55 -10.21
C LEU A 213 -6.37 8.44 -10.12
N ALA A 214 -5.55 8.42 -9.06
CA ALA A 214 -4.50 7.42 -8.89
C ALA A 214 -5.07 6.01 -8.82
N GLU A 215 -6.26 5.85 -8.25
CA GLU A 215 -6.99 4.58 -8.18
C GLU A 215 -7.36 4.01 -9.55
N HIS A 216 -7.67 4.87 -10.53
CA HIS A 216 -8.19 4.44 -11.83
C HIS A 216 -7.14 4.40 -12.96
N ILE A 217 -6.22 5.36 -12.99
CA ILE A 217 -5.28 5.55 -14.12
C ILE A 217 -3.81 5.44 -13.73
N GLY A 218 -3.52 5.11 -12.47
CA GLY A 218 -2.18 4.99 -11.91
C GLY A 218 -1.58 6.33 -11.48
N TYR A 219 -0.63 6.25 -10.53
CA TYR A 219 -0.10 7.41 -9.80
C TYR A 219 0.52 8.50 -10.70
N THR A 220 1.45 8.17 -11.60
CA THR A 220 2.18 9.17 -12.39
C THR A 220 1.26 9.98 -13.32
N ARG A 221 0.30 9.33 -13.97
CA ARG A 221 -0.65 10.00 -14.88
C ARG A 221 -1.66 10.84 -14.08
N ALA A 222 -2.16 10.29 -12.97
CA ALA A 222 -3.02 11.01 -12.05
C ALA A 222 -2.34 12.28 -11.49
N TYR A 223 -1.06 12.17 -11.12
CA TYR A 223 -0.26 13.28 -10.62
C TYR A 223 -0.14 14.40 -11.64
N LEU A 224 0.27 14.09 -12.87
CA LEU A 224 0.41 15.10 -13.92
C LEU A 224 -0.93 15.76 -14.24
N ALA A 225 -2.00 14.99 -14.36
CA ALA A 225 -3.33 15.53 -14.61
C ALA A 225 -3.79 16.47 -13.47
N ALA A 226 -3.66 16.02 -12.23
CA ALA A 226 -4.08 16.79 -11.06
C ALA A 226 -3.23 18.06 -10.86
N ALA A 227 -1.91 17.95 -10.98
CA ALA A 227 -0.99 19.07 -10.84
C ALA A 227 -1.20 20.12 -11.95
N CYS A 228 -1.36 19.69 -13.21
CA CYS A 228 -1.66 20.61 -14.31
C CYS A 228 -2.99 21.33 -14.11
N ALA A 229 -4.05 20.60 -13.74
CA ALA A 229 -5.37 21.19 -13.49
C ALA A 229 -5.33 22.19 -12.33
N ALA A 230 -4.71 21.84 -11.20
CA ALA A 230 -4.59 22.71 -10.03
C ALA A 230 -3.71 23.93 -10.31
N THR A 231 -2.60 23.75 -11.04
CA THR A 231 -1.70 24.84 -11.44
C THR A 231 -2.41 25.82 -12.37
N ALA A 232 -3.09 25.32 -13.41
CA ALA A 232 -3.82 26.15 -14.36
C ALA A 232 -4.97 26.90 -13.67
N LEU A 233 -5.74 26.23 -12.83
CA LEU A 233 -6.85 26.84 -12.08
C LEU A 233 -6.36 27.99 -11.19
N ASN A 234 -5.35 27.73 -10.36
CA ASN A 234 -4.83 28.75 -9.45
C ASN A 234 -4.13 29.91 -10.19
N ALA A 235 -3.34 29.61 -11.23
CA ALA A 235 -2.67 30.65 -12.02
C ALA A 235 -3.67 31.56 -12.75
N ALA A 236 -4.69 30.99 -13.38
CA ALA A 236 -5.76 31.74 -14.02
C ALA A 236 -6.55 32.57 -13.00
N TYR A 237 -6.88 31.97 -11.85
CA TYR A 237 -7.64 32.63 -10.79
C TYR A 237 -6.88 33.83 -10.20
N VAL A 238 -5.61 33.66 -9.84
CA VAL A 238 -4.77 34.74 -9.28
C VAL A 238 -4.53 35.84 -10.32
N GLY A 239 -4.21 35.47 -11.57
CA GLY A 239 -4.01 36.43 -12.65
C GLY A 239 -5.25 37.27 -12.96
N SER A 240 -6.43 36.64 -12.96
CA SER A 240 -7.71 37.34 -13.17
C SER A 240 -8.08 38.23 -11.98
N SER A 241 -7.86 37.76 -10.74
CA SER A 241 -8.17 38.51 -9.52
C SER A 241 -7.31 39.77 -9.36
N LEU A 242 -6.02 39.68 -9.70
CA LEU A 242 -5.09 40.82 -9.68
C LEU A 242 -5.14 41.67 -10.95
N LYS A 243 -5.99 41.32 -11.93
CA LYS A 243 -6.09 41.96 -13.26
C LYS A 243 -4.74 42.09 -13.98
N SER A 244 -3.85 41.11 -13.79
CA SER A 244 -2.49 41.13 -14.33
C SER A 244 -2.12 39.78 -14.92
N TRP A 245 -1.84 39.75 -16.22
CA TRP A 245 -1.40 38.53 -16.90
C TRP A 245 -0.04 38.05 -16.38
N MET A 246 0.84 38.99 -16.01
CA MET A 246 2.17 38.70 -15.47
C MET A 246 2.07 38.04 -14.09
N ALA A 247 1.12 38.46 -13.25
CA ALA A 247 0.87 37.80 -11.97
C ALA A 247 0.43 36.33 -12.16
N GLY A 248 -0.45 36.07 -13.15
CA GLY A 248 -0.83 34.71 -13.52
C GLY A 248 0.35 33.87 -14.02
N ALA A 249 1.22 34.42 -14.87
CA ALA A 249 2.40 33.73 -15.38
C ALA A 249 3.43 33.41 -14.29
N VAL A 250 3.66 34.34 -13.36
CA VAL A 250 4.50 34.10 -12.18
C VAL A 250 3.89 33.01 -11.30
N MET A 251 2.58 33.07 -11.05
CA MET A 251 1.90 32.05 -10.24
C MET A 251 1.99 30.66 -10.88
N LEU A 252 1.82 30.56 -12.21
CA LEU A 252 1.98 29.32 -12.95
C LEU A 252 3.39 28.74 -12.79
N THR A 253 4.42 29.58 -12.92
CA THR A 253 5.82 29.17 -12.81
C THR A 253 6.16 28.70 -11.41
N VAL A 254 5.70 29.43 -10.39
CA VAL A 254 5.92 29.07 -8.98
C VAL A 254 5.20 27.77 -8.65
N LEU A 255 3.91 27.63 -8.97
CA LEU A 255 3.16 26.40 -8.70
C LEU A 255 3.74 25.20 -9.46
N ALA A 256 4.11 25.35 -10.73
CA ALA A 256 4.75 24.29 -11.50
C ALA A 256 6.07 23.83 -10.84
N SER A 257 6.88 24.77 -10.35
CA SER A 257 8.12 24.47 -9.63
C SER A 257 7.84 23.72 -8.32
N ILE A 258 6.86 24.19 -7.55
CA ILE A 258 6.50 23.55 -6.28
C ILE A 258 5.92 22.14 -6.53
N TYR A 259 5.07 21.94 -7.54
CA TYR A 259 4.57 20.61 -7.89
C TYR A 259 5.69 19.71 -8.48
N ALA A 260 6.67 20.24 -9.20
CA ALA A 260 7.82 19.45 -9.62
C ALA A 260 8.63 18.94 -8.42
N VAL A 261 8.84 19.82 -7.43
CA VAL A 261 9.46 19.47 -6.15
C VAL A 261 8.66 18.40 -5.41
N LEU A 262 7.34 18.57 -5.31
CA LEU A 262 6.47 17.62 -4.62
C LEU A 262 6.56 16.23 -5.28
N TYR A 263 6.64 16.17 -6.61
CA TYR A 263 6.86 14.94 -7.35
C TYR A 263 8.20 14.28 -6.99
N ALA A 264 9.28 15.06 -6.91
CA ALA A 264 10.60 14.57 -6.52
C ALA A 264 10.61 14.05 -5.07
N LEU A 265 9.97 14.78 -4.14
CA LEU A 265 9.83 14.38 -2.73
C LEU A 265 9.05 13.07 -2.57
N MET A 266 8.10 12.80 -3.44
CA MET A 266 7.31 11.56 -3.40
C MET A 266 8.09 10.35 -3.94
N ARG A 267 9.14 10.58 -4.74
CA ARG A 267 9.96 9.52 -5.34
C ARG A 267 11.15 9.12 -4.45
N GLU A 268 11.68 10.05 -3.69
CA GLU A 268 12.81 9.81 -2.77
C GLU A 268 12.31 9.48 -1.36
N GLN A 269 12.54 8.24 -0.92
CA GLN A 269 12.11 7.83 0.42
C GLN A 269 13.00 8.42 1.54
N ASP A 270 14.28 8.70 1.25
CA ASP A 270 15.30 9.01 2.27
C ASP A 270 15.74 10.48 2.30
N TYR A 271 15.56 11.24 1.20
CA TYR A 271 16.09 12.62 1.07
C TYR A 271 15.04 13.72 1.28
N ALA A 272 13.83 13.37 1.72
CA ALA A 272 12.72 14.32 1.80
C ALA A 272 13.03 15.55 2.68
N LEU A 273 13.67 15.35 3.84
CA LEU A 273 14.00 16.43 4.77
C LEU A 273 15.08 17.37 4.22
N LEU A 274 16.06 16.82 3.51
CA LEU A 274 17.13 17.60 2.88
C LEU A 274 16.55 18.50 1.78
N ILE A 275 15.80 17.93 0.85
CA ILE A 275 15.16 18.67 -0.26
C ILE A 275 14.23 19.76 0.30
N GLY A 276 13.41 19.41 1.29
CA GLY A 276 12.51 20.38 1.93
C GLY A 276 13.24 21.55 2.59
N SER A 277 14.34 21.29 3.31
CA SER A 277 15.13 22.33 3.99
C SER A 277 15.79 23.32 3.02
N ILE A 278 16.36 22.83 1.92
CA ILE A 278 17.00 23.66 0.89
C ILE A 278 15.96 24.57 0.24
N ILE A 279 14.78 24.04 -0.06
CA ILE A 279 13.71 24.79 -0.72
C ILE A 279 13.13 25.85 0.20
N ALA A 280 12.89 25.50 1.47
CA ALA A 280 12.44 26.46 2.47
C ALA A 280 13.47 27.60 2.64
N PHE A 281 14.77 27.27 2.66
CA PHE A 281 15.85 28.26 2.74
C PHE A 281 15.88 29.19 1.52
N VAL A 282 15.82 28.64 0.30
CA VAL A 282 15.81 29.43 -0.94
C VAL A 282 14.56 30.32 -1.01
N ALA A 283 13.39 29.79 -0.69
CA ALA A 283 12.16 30.57 -0.70
C ALA A 283 12.19 31.71 0.33
N LEU A 284 12.71 31.43 1.53
CA LEU A 284 12.91 32.46 2.56
C LEU A 284 13.89 33.53 2.09
N ALA A 285 15.02 33.15 1.49
CA ALA A 285 15.99 34.09 0.93
C ALA A 285 15.35 34.98 -0.14
N ILE A 286 14.62 34.40 -1.11
CA ILE A 286 13.91 35.16 -2.15
C ILE A 286 12.94 36.15 -1.50
N THR A 287 12.16 35.70 -0.51
CA THR A 287 11.19 36.55 0.20
C THR A 287 11.88 37.71 0.91
N MET A 288 12.98 37.45 1.62
CA MET A 288 13.74 38.48 2.33
C MET A 288 14.28 39.54 1.38
N PHE A 289 14.87 39.16 0.24
CA PHE A 289 15.43 40.13 -0.70
C PHE A 289 14.34 40.86 -1.50
N ALA A 290 13.22 40.19 -1.82
CA ALA A 290 12.09 40.82 -2.52
C ALA A 290 11.41 41.89 -1.65
N THR A 291 11.32 41.66 -0.33
CA THR A 291 10.63 42.57 0.61
C THR A 291 11.46 43.76 1.07
N GLN A 292 12.79 43.74 0.87
CA GLN A 292 13.70 44.82 1.29
C GLN A 292 13.40 46.18 0.64
N ARG A 293 12.82 46.19 -0.57
CA ARG A 293 12.54 47.45 -1.29
C ARG A 293 11.17 48.06 -0.96
N ILE A 294 10.44 47.45 -0.03
CA ILE A 294 9.08 47.85 0.32
C ILE A 294 9.14 48.79 1.51
N ASP A 295 8.51 49.96 1.38
CA ASP A 295 8.50 50.98 2.42
C ASP A 295 7.38 50.69 3.43
N TRP A 296 7.67 49.82 4.40
CA TRP A 296 6.73 49.36 5.43
C TRP A 296 6.28 50.47 6.39
N SER A 297 6.99 51.60 6.39
CA SER A 297 6.86 52.64 7.42
C SER A 297 5.64 53.55 7.24
N GLY A 298 5.01 53.59 6.06
CA GLY A 298 3.95 54.55 5.74
C GLY A 298 4.38 56.03 5.86
N GLN A 299 5.67 56.32 6.14
CA GLN A 299 6.15 57.66 6.47
C GLN A 299 6.22 58.58 5.25
N ARG A 300 6.30 58.01 4.04
CA ARG A 300 6.37 58.78 2.80
C ARG A 300 5.08 59.53 2.45
N GLN A 301 3.92 59.09 2.96
CA GLN A 301 2.65 59.82 2.83
C GLN A 301 2.50 60.93 3.87
N LYS A 302 3.10 60.79 5.06
CA LYS A 302 2.98 61.79 6.14
C LYS A 302 3.87 63.02 5.91
N ALA A 303 5.02 62.85 5.25
CA ALA A 303 5.92 63.96 4.90
C ALA A 303 5.43 64.82 3.71
N ALA A 304 4.41 64.36 2.99
CA ALA A 304 3.85 65.05 1.83
C ALA A 304 2.58 65.86 2.13
N ASP A 305 2.04 65.81 3.37
CA ASP A 305 0.91 66.64 3.79
C ASP A 305 1.42 67.97 4.39
N PRO A 306 1.26 69.11 3.68
CA PRO A 306 1.73 70.42 4.14
C PRO A 306 1.04 70.88 5.43
N ARG A 307 -0.05 70.23 5.86
CA ARG A 307 -0.82 70.58 7.05
C ARG A 307 -0.21 70.08 8.35
N SER A 308 0.74 69.13 8.28
CA SER A 308 1.39 68.55 9.47
C SER A 308 2.58 69.38 9.98
N ALA A 309 3.08 70.33 9.19
CA ALA A 309 4.20 71.19 9.55
C ALA A 309 3.78 72.50 10.25
N ALA A 310 2.48 72.72 10.46
CA ALA A 310 1.92 73.96 11.01
C ALA A 310 1.22 73.77 12.37
N ALA A 311 1.44 72.66 13.07
CA ALA A 311 0.88 72.37 14.39
C ALA A 311 1.99 72.16 15.43
#